data_AF-A0A848U6C4-F1
#
_entry.id   AF-A0A848U6C4-F1
#
_cell.length_a   1.000
_cell.length_b   1.000
_cell.length_c   1.000
_cell.angle_alpha   90.00
_cell.angle_beta   90.00
_cell.angle_gamma   90.00
#
_symmetry.space_group_name_H-M   'P 1'
#
loop_
_entity.id
_entity.type
_entity.pdbx_description
1 polymer ?
#
loop_
_entity_poly.entity_id
_entity_poly.type
_entity_poly.pdbx_seq_one_letter_code
_entity_poly.pdbx_strand_id
1 'polypeptide(L)'
;MSVLPRWLAYTLAICSGLILPLSFAPTHWWALALLSVSILYALVQGASPRQSFWLGWLFGLGYFGIGVHWVYFSLHLFGAAIAPLAAALTLVFVLVMTLFPALCCWFWARWRGAGASNMNALLFASLWVLSELLRGKLMDGFPWILLGYSQSSGPLGDFAPLIGVYGISFLIVFTSCAMLVLLRGSMKQRAVSMASVTVVALSAWAAGSLSYSTPDGEPLDVRLVQANIAQEMKFSRERLEGAMRQYTAMTLQAGLDDIDLVVWPETAIPTYFDRVEKAFEPFVASMDARGVDILSGGFQRDGDDVYNAVRQLGGDRALYRKR
;
A
#
# COMPACT_ATOMS: atom_id res chain seq x y z
N MET A 1 5.02 -35.92 -15.91
CA MET A 1 5.16 -35.47 -14.50
C MET A 1 3.88 -35.79 -13.78
N SER A 2 3.94 -36.49 -12.65
CA SER A 2 2.76 -36.75 -11.83
C SER A 2 2.13 -35.40 -11.48
N VAL A 3 0.98 -35.14 -12.08
CA VAL A 3 0.13 -34.00 -11.74
C VAL A 3 -0.08 -34.11 -10.22
N LEU A 4 0.39 -33.12 -9.46
CA LEU A 4 0.09 -33.06 -8.03
C LEU A 4 -1.41 -33.33 -7.86
N PRO A 5 -1.82 -34.17 -6.90
CA PRO A 5 -3.23 -34.35 -6.62
C PRO A 5 -3.91 -32.97 -6.50
N ARG A 6 -5.07 -32.79 -7.13
CA ARG A 6 -5.72 -31.47 -7.23
C ARG A 6 -5.89 -30.81 -5.86
N TRP A 7 -6.25 -31.60 -4.85
CA TRP A 7 -6.40 -31.11 -3.48
C TRP A 7 -5.08 -30.52 -2.95
N LEU A 8 -3.94 -31.17 -3.19
CA LEU A 8 -2.64 -30.69 -2.73
C LEU A 8 -2.24 -29.41 -3.46
N ALA A 9 -2.48 -29.31 -4.77
CA ALA A 9 -2.23 -28.09 -5.53
C ALA A 9 -3.07 -26.91 -5.02
N TYR A 10 -4.34 -27.15 -4.69
CA TYR A 10 -5.25 -26.14 -4.15
C TYR A 10 -4.87 -25.71 -2.73
N THR A 11 -4.48 -26.65 -1.87
CA THR A 11 -3.95 -26.36 -0.53
C THR A 11 -2.67 -25.53 -0.62
N LEU A 12 -1.73 -25.89 -1.49
CA LEU A 12 -0.50 -25.12 -1.68
C LEU A 12 -0.79 -23.71 -2.22
N ALA A 13 -1.79 -23.54 -3.10
CA ALA A 13 -2.17 -22.24 -3.60
C ALA A 13 -2.68 -21.32 -2.49
N ILE A 14 -3.62 -21.79 -1.66
CA ILE A 14 -4.15 -20.98 -0.56
C ILE A 14 -3.09 -20.72 0.52
N CYS A 15 -2.29 -21.71 0.91
CA CYS A 15 -1.18 -21.53 1.86
C CYS A 15 -0.16 -20.52 1.35
N SER A 16 0.18 -20.57 0.05
CA SER A 16 1.06 -19.60 -0.57
C SER A 16 0.50 -18.18 -0.51
N GLY A 17 -0.81 -18.02 -0.74
CA GLY A 17 -1.50 -16.74 -0.56
C GLY A 17 -1.46 -16.26 0.90
N LEU A 18 -1.69 -17.15 1.86
CA LEU A 18 -1.72 -16.83 3.30
C LEU A 18 -0.36 -16.33 3.84
N ILE A 19 0.76 -16.81 3.30
CA ILE A 19 2.09 -16.35 3.73
C ILE A 19 2.48 -15.02 3.10
N LEU A 20 1.87 -14.61 1.99
CA LEU A 20 2.27 -13.38 1.28
C LEU A 20 2.11 -12.11 2.14
N PRO A 21 1.01 -11.91 2.90
CA PRO A 21 0.86 -10.77 3.81
C PRO A 21 1.98 -10.62 4.85
N LEU A 22 2.68 -11.70 5.21
CA LEU A 22 3.84 -11.65 6.12
C LEU A 22 5.07 -10.95 5.50
N SER A 23 5.04 -10.67 4.20
CA SER A 23 6.06 -9.85 3.55
C SER A 23 5.83 -8.34 3.73
N PHE A 24 4.67 -7.94 4.27
CA PHE A 24 4.30 -6.55 4.52
C PHE A 24 4.44 -6.21 6.02
N ALA A 25 4.17 -4.95 6.37
CA ALA A 25 4.05 -4.54 7.76
C ALA A 25 2.99 -5.40 8.49
N PRO A 26 3.21 -5.76 9.77
CA PRO A 26 4.34 -5.37 10.62
C PRO A 26 5.54 -6.33 10.59
N THR A 27 5.50 -7.39 9.79
CA THR A 27 6.48 -8.50 9.87
C THR A 27 7.67 -8.32 8.94
N HIS A 28 7.46 -7.70 7.76
CA HIS A 28 8.53 -7.30 6.84
C HIS A 28 9.40 -8.46 6.32
N TRP A 29 8.90 -9.71 6.31
CA TRP A 29 9.63 -10.87 5.80
C TRP A 29 9.58 -10.92 4.27
N TRP A 30 10.26 -9.96 3.64
CA TRP A 30 10.24 -9.67 2.20
C TRP A 30 10.50 -10.90 1.31
N ALA A 31 11.30 -11.88 1.77
CA ALA A 31 11.60 -13.09 1.02
C ALA A 31 10.37 -13.99 0.79
N LEU A 32 9.35 -13.88 1.65
CA LEU A 32 8.09 -14.61 1.49
C LEU A 32 7.31 -14.16 0.26
N ALA A 33 7.49 -12.91 -0.20
CA ALA A 33 6.90 -12.47 -1.46
C ALA A 33 7.45 -13.28 -2.65
N LEU A 34 8.78 -13.46 -2.69
CA LEU A 34 9.45 -14.25 -3.72
C LEU A 34 9.01 -15.72 -3.66
N LEU A 35 8.99 -16.30 -2.47
CA LEU A 35 8.59 -17.69 -2.25
C LEU A 35 7.13 -17.93 -2.65
N SER A 36 6.23 -17.06 -2.18
CA SER A 36 4.79 -17.17 -2.43
C SER A 36 4.46 -17.16 -3.93
N VAL A 37 5.01 -16.19 -4.65
CA VAL A 37 4.82 -16.10 -6.11
C VAL A 37 5.48 -17.27 -6.84
N SER A 38 6.64 -17.76 -6.37
CA SER A 38 7.31 -18.93 -6.96
C SER A 38 6.46 -20.20 -6.83
N ILE A 39 5.82 -20.41 -5.68
CA ILE A 39 4.91 -21.55 -5.45
C ILE A 39 3.71 -21.44 -6.39
N LEU A 40 3.05 -20.27 -6.46
CA LEU A 40 1.92 -20.07 -7.37
C LEU A 40 2.32 -20.33 -8.83
N TYR A 41 3.44 -19.76 -9.27
CA TYR A 41 3.94 -19.93 -10.62
C TYR A 41 4.27 -21.39 -10.95
N ALA A 42 4.81 -22.15 -9.99
CA ALA A 42 5.08 -23.58 -10.15
C ALA A 42 3.81 -24.42 -10.29
N LEU A 43 2.76 -24.08 -9.52
CA LEU A 43 1.46 -24.77 -9.57
C LEU A 43 0.75 -24.59 -10.92
N VAL A 44 0.85 -23.41 -11.53
CA VAL A 44 0.15 -23.12 -12.79
C VAL A 44 0.80 -23.74 -14.03
N GLN A 45 2.09 -24.13 -14.00
CA GLN A 45 2.83 -24.64 -15.18
C GLN A 45 2.13 -25.77 -15.95
N GLY A 46 1.58 -26.74 -15.23
CA GLY A 46 0.90 -27.90 -15.82
C GLY A 46 -0.63 -27.79 -15.85
N ALA A 47 -1.19 -26.69 -15.35
CA ALA A 47 -2.61 -26.53 -15.15
C ALA A 47 -3.30 -26.03 -16.44
N SER A 48 -4.53 -26.49 -16.70
CA SER A 48 -5.37 -25.89 -17.75
C SER A 48 -5.73 -24.43 -17.40
N PRO A 49 -6.20 -23.60 -18.35
CA PRO A 49 -6.64 -22.24 -18.03
C PRO A 49 -7.69 -22.20 -16.90
N ARG A 50 -8.67 -23.11 -16.93
CA ARG A 50 -9.68 -23.24 -15.86
C ARG A 50 -9.06 -23.60 -14.51
N GLN A 51 -8.09 -24.50 -14.47
CA GLN A 51 -7.40 -24.84 -13.23
C GLN A 51 -6.53 -23.69 -12.73
N SER A 52 -5.85 -22.98 -13.63
CA SER A 52 -5.01 -21.82 -13.30
C SER A 52 -5.83 -20.67 -12.72
N PHE A 53 -7.06 -20.47 -13.22
CA PHE A 53 -8.01 -19.54 -12.62
C PHE A 53 -8.27 -19.88 -11.15
N TRP A 54 -8.63 -21.14 -10.85
CA TRP A 54 -8.92 -21.56 -9.47
C TRP A 54 -7.69 -21.51 -8.56
N LEU A 55 -6.49 -21.83 -9.07
CA LEU A 55 -5.25 -21.67 -8.33
C LEU A 55 -4.99 -20.20 -7.97
N GLY A 56 -5.13 -19.29 -8.94
CA GLY A 56 -4.99 -17.85 -8.69
C GLY A 56 -6.08 -17.30 -7.77
N TRP A 57 -7.30 -17.81 -7.86
CA TRP A 57 -8.43 -17.44 -6.99
C TRP A 57 -8.19 -17.87 -5.54
N LEU A 58 -7.76 -19.12 -5.31
CA LEU A 58 -7.44 -19.65 -3.97
C LEU A 58 -6.22 -18.96 -3.35
N PHE A 59 -5.21 -18.66 -4.17
CA PHE A 59 -4.09 -17.82 -3.78
C PHE A 59 -4.56 -16.43 -3.34
N GLY A 60 -5.41 -15.80 -4.16
CA GLY A 60 -6.02 -14.51 -3.84
C GLY A 60 -6.82 -14.55 -2.54
N LEU A 61 -7.50 -15.66 -2.25
CA LEU A 61 -8.28 -15.81 -1.02
C LEU A 61 -7.39 -15.76 0.23
N GLY A 62 -6.23 -16.41 0.21
CA GLY A 62 -5.26 -16.30 1.31
C GLY A 62 -4.64 -14.90 1.40
N TYR A 63 -4.24 -14.35 0.26
CA TYR A 63 -3.55 -13.07 0.18
C TYR A 63 -4.43 -11.89 0.62
N PHE A 64 -5.62 -11.74 0.02
CA PHE A 64 -6.57 -10.68 0.38
C PHE A 64 -7.33 -11.01 1.67
N GLY A 65 -7.64 -12.28 1.92
CA GLY A 65 -8.33 -12.70 3.14
C GLY A 65 -7.60 -12.28 4.41
N ILE A 66 -6.26 -12.29 4.42
CA ILE A 66 -5.47 -11.73 5.53
C ILE A 66 -5.12 -10.26 5.26
N GLY A 67 -4.69 -9.90 4.05
CA GLY A 67 -4.17 -8.57 3.74
C GLY A 67 -5.21 -7.44 3.78
N VAL A 68 -6.50 -7.75 3.69
CA VAL A 68 -7.58 -6.74 3.71
C VAL A 68 -8.69 -7.04 4.72
N HIS A 69 -8.50 -8.00 5.64
CA HIS A 69 -9.51 -8.34 6.65
C HIS A 69 -9.92 -7.15 7.52
N TRP A 70 -9.01 -6.20 7.72
CA TRP A 70 -9.21 -5.01 8.55
C TRP A 70 -10.36 -4.11 8.05
N VAL A 71 -10.77 -4.25 6.79
CA VAL A 71 -11.97 -3.58 6.23
C VAL A 71 -13.23 -3.90 7.04
N TYR A 72 -13.28 -5.10 7.64
CA TYR A 72 -14.34 -5.49 8.56
C TYR A 72 -14.53 -4.47 9.70
N PHE A 73 -13.44 -4.07 10.36
CA PHE A 73 -13.50 -3.13 11.48
C PHE A 73 -13.95 -1.75 11.03
N SER A 74 -13.58 -1.35 9.80
CA SER A 74 -14.05 -0.08 9.23
C SER A 74 -15.57 -0.07 9.06
N LEU A 75 -16.13 -1.15 8.53
CA LEU A 75 -17.59 -1.29 8.33
C LEU A 75 -18.35 -1.46 9.64
N HIS A 76 -17.81 -2.26 10.57
CA HIS A 76 -18.49 -2.55 11.83
C HIS A 76 -18.45 -1.36 12.80
N LEU A 77 -17.25 -0.80 13.05
CA LEU A 77 -17.06 0.23 14.06
C LEU A 77 -17.46 1.61 13.56
N PHE A 78 -17.15 1.95 12.31
CA PHE A 78 -17.39 3.31 11.77
C PHE A 78 -18.58 3.37 10.81
N GLY A 79 -18.89 2.27 10.13
CA GLY A 79 -20.08 2.14 9.29
C GLY A 79 -21.35 1.72 10.04
N ALA A 80 -21.26 1.43 11.35
CA ALA A 80 -22.35 0.94 12.19
C ALA A 80 -23.08 -0.32 11.66
N ALA A 81 -22.45 -1.08 10.78
CA ALA A 81 -23.00 -2.33 10.28
C ALA A 81 -22.97 -3.39 11.38
N ILE A 82 -24.03 -4.18 11.54
CA ILE A 82 -24.00 -5.34 12.44
C ILE A 82 -22.92 -6.33 12.00
N ALA A 83 -22.31 -7.04 12.95
CA ALA A 83 -21.17 -7.92 12.68
C ALA A 83 -21.37 -8.90 11.50
N PRO A 84 -22.53 -9.58 11.34
CA PRO A 84 -22.75 -10.46 10.19
C PRO A 84 -22.74 -9.74 8.84
N LEU A 85 -23.31 -8.53 8.78
CA LEU A 85 -23.33 -7.72 7.56
C LEU A 85 -21.94 -7.22 7.20
N ALA A 86 -21.18 -6.71 8.16
CA ALA A 86 -19.80 -6.27 7.95
C ALA A 86 -18.92 -7.43 7.46
N ALA A 87 -19.08 -8.63 8.03
CA ALA A 87 -18.37 -9.83 7.59
C ALA A 87 -18.76 -10.25 6.17
N ALA A 88 -20.05 -10.24 5.84
CA ALA A 88 -20.52 -10.57 4.49
C ALA A 88 -20.00 -9.59 3.44
N LEU A 89 -20.05 -8.28 3.71
CA LEU A 89 -19.51 -7.24 2.81
C LEU A 89 -18.00 -7.37 2.63
N THR A 90 -17.26 -7.61 3.72
CA THR A 90 -15.81 -7.84 3.66
C THR A 90 -15.48 -9.10 2.85
N LEU A 91 -16.25 -10.18 3.02
CA LEU A 91 -16.07 -11.40 2.25
C LEU A 91 -16.32 -11.12 0.76
N VAL A 92 -17.42 -10.46 0.39
CA VAL A 92 -17.71 -10.08 -1.00
C VAL A 92 -16.55 -9.26 -1.57
N PHE A 93 -16.03 -8.30 -0.82
CA PHE A 93 -14.89 -7.49 -1.22
C PHE A 93 -13.63 -8.34 -1.48
N VAL A 94 -13.28 -9.25 -0.56
CA VAL A 94 -12.17 -10.20 -0.75
C VAL A 94 -12.39 -11.04 -2.00
N LEU A 95 -13.59 -11.57 -2.21
CA LEU A 95 -13.93 -12.40 -3.38
C LEU A 95 -13.81 -11.64 -4.71
N VAL A 96 -14.10 -10.35 -4.73
CA VAL A 96 -13.85 -9.49 -5.90
C VAL A 96 -12.34 -9.30 -6.10
N MET A 97 -11.59 -9.06 -5.02
CA MET A 97 -10.14 -8.89 -5.10
C MET A 97 -9.42 -10.16 -5.60
N THR A 98 -9.91 -11.36 -5.28
CA THR A 98 -9.30 -12.61 -5.76
C THR A 98 -9.40 -12.80 -7.28
N LEU A 99 -10.29 -12.07 -7.96
CA LEU A 99 -10.42 -12.13 -9.42
C LEU A 99 -9.16 -11.61 -10.13
N PHE A 100 -8.43 -10.67 -9.53
CA PHE A 100 -7.20 -10.10 -10.10
C PHE A 100 -6.08 -11.16 -10.29
N PRO A 101 -5.65 -11.91 -9.25
CA PRO A 101 -4.69 -13.00 -9.43
C PRO A 101 -5.29 -14.20 -10.20
N ALA A 102 -6.60 -14.46 -10.09
CA ALA A 102 -7.27 -15.52 -10.85
C ALA A 102 -7.21 -15.27 -12.38
N LEU A 103 -7.55 -14.06 -12.81
CA LEU A 103 -7.50 -13.65 -14.21
C LEU A 103 -6.07 -13.59 -14.71
N CYS A 104 -5.12 -13.07 -13.92
CA CYS A 104 -3.69 -13.11 -14.25
C CYS A 104 -3.23 -14.54 -14.58
N CYS A 105 -3.53 -15.51 -13.69
CA CYS A 105 -3.18 -16.92 -13.91
C CYS A 105 -3.91 -17.54 -15.11
N TRP A 106 -5.18 -17.17 -15.33
CA TRP A 106 -5.97 -17.65 -16.47
C TRP A 106 -5.41 -17.16 -17.81
N PHE A 107 -5.19 -15.85 -17.96
CA PHE A 107 -4.62 -15.26 -19.17
C PHE A 107 -3.22 -15.79 -19.45
N TRP A 108 -2.40 -15.92 -18.40
CA TRP A 108 -1.08 -16.53 -18.54
C TRP A 108 -1.17 -17.96 -19.07
N ALA A 109 -2.03 -18.80 -18.50
CA ALA A 109 -2.21 -20.17 -18.96
C ALA A 109 -2.78 -20.27 -20.39
N ARG A 110 -3.51 -19.25 -20.85
CA ARG A 110 -4.05 -19.16 -22.21
C ARG A 110 -2.97 -18.82 -23.24
N TRP A 111 -1.99 -18.00 -22.86
CA TRP A 111 -1.01 -17.40 -23.77
C TRP A 111 0.43 -17.91 -23.59
N ARG A 112 0.70 -18.70 -22.55
CA ARG A 112 2.03 -19.28 -22.32
C ARG A 112 2.46 -20.19 -23.48
N GLY A 113 3.75 -20.16 -23.77
CA GLY A 113 4.40 -21.16 -24.61
C GLY A 113 4.66 -22.47 -23.86
N ALA A 114 5.27 -23.44 -24.55
CA ALA A 114 5.62 -24.72 -23.96
C ALA A 114 6.76 -24.62 -22.93
N GLY A 115 6.64 -25.37 -21.83
CA GLY A 115 7.68 -25.52 -20.80
C GLY A 115 7.91 -24.27 -19.93
N ALA A 116 8.82 -24.40 -18.96
CA ALA A 116 9.28 -23.27 -18.17
C ALA A 116 10.29 -22.46 -19.01
N SER A 117 9.98 -21.19 -19.32
CA SER A 117 10.81 -20.34 -20.16
C SER A 117 10.85 -18.90 -19.65
N ASN A 118 11.92 -18.18 -19.99
CA ASN A 118 12.04 -16.75 -19.65
C ASN A 118 10.94 -15.90 -20.27
N MET A 119 10.43 -16.28 -21.45
CA MET A 119 9.29 -15.60 -22.07
C MET A 119 8.00 -15.80 -21.27
N ASN A 120 7.78 -17.02 -20.75
CA ASN A 120 6.65 -17.30 -19.87
C ASN A 120 6.79 -16.60 -18.51
N ALA A 121 8.01 -16.39 -18.02
CA ALA A 121 8.27 -15.62 -16.80
C ALA A 121 7.96 -14.12 -17.02
N LEU A 122 8.45 -13.57 -18.12
CA LEU A 122 8.18 -12.20 -18.55
C LEU A 122 6.68 -11.95 -18.72
N LEU A 123 5.97 -12.85 -19.40
CA LEU A 123 4.52 -12.78 -19.56
C LEU A 123 3.78 -12.76 -18.21
N PHE A 124 4.18 -13.62 -17.27
CA PHE A 124 3.53 -13.68 -15.95
C PHE A 124 3.75 -12.38 -15.15
N ALA A 125 4.98 -11.85 -15.15
CA ALA A 125 5.32 -10.59 -14.50
C ALA A 125 4.55 -9.41 -15.10
N SER A 126 4.46 -9.32 -16.43
CA SER A 126 3.70 -8.27 -17.12
C SER A 126 2.20 -8.35 -16.82
N LEU A 127 1.62 -9.55 -16.82
CA LEU A 127 0.20 -9.74 -16.49
C LEU A 127 -0.08 -9.43 -15.02
N TRP A 128 0.85 -9.72 -14.12
CA TRP A 128 0.72 -9.37 -12.70
C TRP A 128 0.66 -7.86 -12.51
N VAL A 129 1.61 -7.12 -13.10
CA VAL A 129 1.62 -5.65 -13.01
C VAL A 129 0.40 -5.04 -13.68
N LEU A 130 -0.02 -5.55 -14.83
CA LEU A 130 -1.27 -5.11 -15.46
C LEU A 130 -2.46 -5.33 -14.53
N SER A 131 -2.51 -6.48 -13.83
CA SER A 131 -3.56 -6.79 -12.86
C SER A 131 -3.54 -5.82 -11.67
N GLU A 132 -2.36 -5.48 -11.15
CA GLU A 132 -2.20 -4.47 -10.09
C GLU A 132 -2.58 -3.05 -10.54
N LEU A 133 -2.24 -2.67 -11.77
CA LEU A 133 -2.63 -1.38 -12.36
C LEU A 133 -4.14 -1.28 -12.55
N LEU A 134 -4.77 -2.34 -13.06
CA LEU A 134 -6.23 -2.40 -13.20
C LEU A 134 -6.91 -2.32 -11.84
N ARG A 135 -6.40 -3.04 -10.84
CA ARG A 135 -6.91 -2.98 -9.47
C ARG A 135 -6.79 -1.58 -8.85
N GLY A 136 -5.76 -0.83 -9.23
CA GLY A 136 -5.56 0.55 -8.79
C GLY A 136 -6.37 1.61 -9.55
N LYS A 137 -7.09 1.25 -10.62
CA LYS A 137 -7.83 2.21 -11.46
C LYS A 137 -9.31 1.91 -11.67
N LEU A 138 -9.72 0.64 -11.63
CA LEU A 138 -11.11 0.25 -11.81
C LEU A 138 -11.93 0.65 -10.56
N MET A 139 -13.10 1.28 -10.78
CA MET A 139 -14.01 1.71 -9.70
C MET A 139 -13.31 2.56 -8.64
N ASP A 140 -12.61 3.61 -9.07
CA ASP A 140 -11.75 4.50 -8.26
C ASP A 140 -10.52 3.82 -7.61
N GLY A 141 -10.39 2.51 -7.77
CA GLY A 141 -9.19 1.75 -7.44
C GLY A 141 -9.06 1.38 -5.97
N PHE A 142 -8.46 0.21 -5.72
CA PHE A 142 -8.03 -0.22 -4.40
C PHE A 142 -6.62 -0.84 -4.47
N PRO A 143 -5.56 -0.02 -4.64
CA PRO A 143 -4.18 -0.49 -4.78
C PRO A 143 -3.55 -0.87 -3.42
N TRP A 144 -4.29 -1.55 -2.54
CA TRP A 144 -3.74 -2.02 -1.26
C TRP A 144 -2.80 -3.20 -1.45
N ILE A 145 -1.85 -3.41 -0.53
CA ILE A 145 -0.91 -4.54 -0.52
C ILE A 145 -0.21 -4.81 -1.87
N LEU A 146 0.06 -3.80 -2.72
CA LEU A 146 0.83 -4.00 -3.97
C LEU A 146 2.14 -4.73 -3.68
N LEU A 147 2.47 -5.74 -4.49
CA LEU A 147 3.58 -6.65 -4.21
C LEU A 147 4.90 -5.91 -3.99
N GLY A 148 5.14 -4.81 -4.72
CA GLY A 148 6.32 -3.97 -4.57
C GLY A 148 6.55 -3.43 -3.15
N TYR A 149 5.49 -3.14 -2.38
CA TYR A 149 5.64 -2.66 -1.00
C TYR A 149 6.23 -3.70 -0.04
N SER A 150 6.20 -4.99 -0.40
CA SER A 150 6.89 -6.04 0.36
C SER A 150 8.42 -5.85 0.43
N GLN A 151 8.96 -4.98 -0.43
CA GLN A 151 10.38 -4.67 -0.50
C GLN A 151 10.73 -3.32 0.13
N SER A 152 9.80 -2.68 0.86
CA SER A 152 10.09 -1.43 1.60
C SER A 152 11.26 -1.54 2.57
N SER A 153 11.53 -2.73 3.10
CA SER A 153 12.70 -3.09 3.90
C SER A 153 13.59 -4.15 3.24
N GLY A 154 13.32 -4.47 1.97
CA GLY A 154 13.99 -5.51 1.20
C GLY A 154 14.97 -4.91 0.18
N PRO A 155 15.84 -5.74 -0.42
CA PRO A 155 16.90 -5.26 -1.31
C PRO A 155 16.38 -4.60 -2.59
N LEU A 156 15.14 -4.92 -3.02
CA LEU A 156 14.56 -4.28 -4.21
C LEU A 156 13.92 -2.91 -3.92
N GLY A 157 13.80 -2.52 -2.64
CA GLY A 157 13.20 -1.24 -2.24
C GLY A 157 13.94 -0.03 -2.78
N ASP A 158 15.26 -0.14 -2.90
CA ASP A 158 16.15 0.94 -3.39
C ASP A 158 15.93 1.28 -4.88
N PHE A 159 15.20 0.44 -5.61
CA PHE A 159 14.75 0.75 -6.97
C PHE A 159 13.52 1.66 -7.02
N ALA A 160 12.83 1.90 -5.89
CA ALA A 160 11.58 2.66 -5.88
C ALA A 160 11.69 4.03 -6.58
N PRO A 161 12.79 4.82 -6.42
CA PRO A 161 12.96 6.08 -7.12
C PRO A 161 13.08 5.95 -8.66
N LEU A 162 13.54 4.80 -9.16
CA LEU A 162 13.80 4.58 -10.59
C LEU A 162 12.58 4.00 -11.33
N ILE A 163 11.93 3.01 -10.74
CA ILE A 163 10.90 2.20 -11.44
C ILE A 163 9.55 2.18 -10.72
N GLY A 164 9.45 2.82 -9.56
CA GLY A 164 8.25 2.86 -8.74
C GLY A 164 7.81 1.48 -8.22
N VAL A 165 6.69 1.48 -7.48
CA VAL A 165 6.15 0.27 -6.84
C VAL A 165 5.79 -0.83 -7.85
N TYR A 166 5.27 -0.46 -9.03
CA TYR A 166 4.90 -1.43 -10.07
C TYR A 166 6.11 -2.06 -10.75
N GLY A 167 7.20 -1.32 -10.94
CA GLY A 167 8.46 -1.87 -11.41
C GLY A 167 9.07 -2.84 -10.40
N ILE A 168 8.98 -2.54 -9.11
CA ILE A 168 9.40 -3.48 -8.06
C ILE A 168 8.52 -4.73 -8.07
N SER A 169 7.19 -4.60 -8.18
CA SER A 169 6.28 -5.75 -8.36
C SER A 169 6.70 -6.62 -9.55
N PHE A 170 7.04 -6.00 -10.69
CA PHE A 170 7.55 -6.71 -11.86
C PHE A 170 8.81 -7.52 -11.53
N LEU A 171 9.81 -6.90 -10.89
CA LEU A 171 11.07 -7.55 -10.55
C LEU A 171 10.87 -8.73 -9.58
N ILE A 172 9.99 -8.59 -8.58
CA ILE A 172 9.67 -9.68 -7.65
C ILE A 172 9.09 -10.87 -8.44
N VAL A 173 8.04 -10.64 -9.23
CA VAL A 173 7.37 -11.71 -9.97
C VAL A 173 8.30 -12.34 -10.99
N PHE A 174 9.03 -11.53 -11.75
CA PHE A 174 9.97 -12.02 -12.74
C PHE A 174 11.07 -12.87 -12.09
N THR A 175 11.65 -12.41 -10.98
CA THR A 175 12.69 -13.16 -10.23
C THR A 175 12.14 -14.47 -9.67
N SER A 176 10.94 -14.46 -9.08
CA SER A 176 10.23 -15.67 -8.64
C SER A 176 10.03 -16.69 -9.77
N CYS A 177 9.59 -16.22 -10.94
CA CYS A 177 9.41 -17.08 -12.10
C CYS A 177 10.76 -17.60 -12.64
N ALA A 178 11.79 -16.75 -12.67
CA ALA A 178 13.14 -17.10 -13.12
C ALA A 178 13.77 -18.20 -12.25
N MET A 179 13.50 -18.24 -10.94
CA MET A 179 13.92 -19.34 -10.07
C MET A 179 13.40 -20.70 -10.58
N LEU A 180 12.16 -20.77 -11.05
CA LEU A 180 11.62 -22.01 -11.61
C LEU A 180 12.25 -22.35 -12.96
N VAL A 181 12.55 -21.35 -13.79
CA VAL A 181 13.23 -21.55 -15.08
C VAL A 181 14.66 -22.04 -14.87
N LEU A 182 15.38 -21.57 -13.85
CA LEU A 182 16.68 -22.08 -13.45
C LEU A 182 16.65 -23.59 -13.13
N LEU A 183 15.57 -24.05 -12.50
CA LEU A 183 15.42 -25.46 -12.14
C LEU A 183 14.97 -26.33 -13.33
N ARG A 184 14.07 -25.83 -14.18
CA ARG A 184 13.32 -26.67 -15.14
C ARG A 184 13.50 -26.29 -16.62
N GLY A 185 14.10 -25.15 -16.92
CA GLY A 185 14.35 -24.69 -18.29
C GLY A 185 15.50 -25.46 -18.97
N SER A 186 15.63 -25.26 -20.28
CA SER A 186 16.79 -25.72 -21.04
C SER A 186 18.08 -25.01 -20.61
N MET A 187 19.26 -25.55 -20.94
CA MET A 187 20.55 -24.92 -20.57
C MET A 187 20.65 -23.45 -20.99
N LYS A 188 20.17 -23.11 -22.20
CA LYS A 188 20.12 -21.72 -22.67
C LYS A 188 19.18 -20.86 -21.81
N GLN A 189 17.99 -21.39 -21.46
CA GLN A 189 17.04 -20.68 -20.62
C GLN A 189 17.60 -20.46 -19.21
N ARG A 190 18.24 -21.47 -18.62
CA ARG A 190 18.90 -21.39 -17.32
C ARG A 190 20.01 -20.34 -17.31
N ALA A 191 20.86 -20.31 -18.34
CA ALA A 191 21.92 -19.30 -18.45
C ALA A 191 21.33 -17.88 -18.49
N VAL A 192 20.27 -17.66 -19.28
CA VAL A 192 19.58 -16.37 -19.33
C VAL A 192 18.93 -16.02 -18.00
N SER A 193 18.22 -16.95 -17.35
CA SER A 193 17.61 -16.70 -16.04
C SER A 193 18.66 -16.38 -14.98
N MET A 194 19.79 -17.07 -14.99
CA MET A 194 20.89 -16.82 -14.06
C MET A 194 21.44 -15.41 -14.28
N ALA A 195 21.75 -15.06 -15.53
CA ALA A 195 22.23 -13.73 -15.87
C ALA A 195 21.23 -12.63 -15.45
N SER A 196 19.93 -12.81 -15.73
CA SER A 196 18.90 -11.85 -15.33
C SER A 196 18.79 -11.69 -13.81
N VAL A 197 18.79 -12.79 -13.05
CA VAL A 197 18.74 -12.75 -11.59
C VAL A 197 19.99 -12.07 -11.03
N THR A 198 21.16 -12.40 -11.55
CA THR A 198 22.43 -11.78 -11.16
C THR A 198 22.41 -10.28 -11.45
N VAL A 199 21.90 -9.85 -12.62
CA VAL A 199 21.77 -8.43 -12.96
C VAL A 199 20.81 -7.71 -12.02
N VAL A 200 19.67 -8.31 -11.68
CA VAL A 200 18.73 -7.73 -10.70
C VAL A 200 19.38 -7.59 -9.32
N ALA A 201 20.08 -8.62 -8.85
CA ALA A 201 20.74 -8.61 -7.55
C ALA A 201 21.89 -7.59 -7.47
N LEU A 202 22.75 -7.52 -8.50
CA LEU A 202 23.85 -6.55 -8.56
C LEU A 202 23.34 -5.12 -8.70
N SER A 203 22.30 -4.92 -9.51
CA SER A 203 21.67 -3.61 -9.67
C SER A 203 20.98 -3.16 -8.38
N ALA A 204 20.36 -4.08 -7.62
CA ALA A 204 19.77 -3.80 -6.31
C ALA A 204 20.84 -3.30 -5.32
N TRP A 205 21.95 -4.03 -5.26
CA TRP A 205 23.09 -3.67 -4.42
C TRP A 205 23.68 -2.31 -4.81
N ALA A 206 23.82 -2.03 -6.10
CA ALA A 206 24.30 -0.73 -6.58
C ALA A 206 23.31 0.40 -6.27
N ALA A 207 22.01 0.18 -6.44
CA ALA A 207 20.98 1.18 -6.21
C ALA A 207 20.93 1.65 -4.74
N GLY A 208 21.17 0.75 -3.78
CA GLY A 208 21.23 1.09 -2.36
C GLY A 208 22.39 2.01 -1.95
N SER A 209 23.36 2.23 -2.85
CA SER A 209 24.45 3.19 -2.63
C SER A 209 24.21 4.57 -3.25
N LEU A 210 23.12 4.74 -4.00
CA LEU A 210 22.81 5.99 -4.69
C LEU A 210 21.93 6.89 -3.81
N SER A 211 22.31 8.15 -3.67
CA SER A 211 21.41 9.19 -3.17
C SER A 211 20.71 9.87 -4.34
N TYR A 212 19.38 9.86 -4.35
CA TYR A 212 18.57 10.52 -5.39
C TYR A 212 18.17 11.96 -5.02
N SER A 213 18.51 12.41 -3.81
CA SER A 213 18.27 13.76 -3.34
C SER A 213 19.50 14.32 -2.63
N THR A 214 19.59 15.64 -2.61
CA THR A 214 20.55 16.40 -1.82
C THR A 214 19.78 17.32 -0.87
N PRO A 215 20.30 17.60 0.34
CA PRO A 215 19.71 18.61 1.21
C PRO A 215 19.58 19.95 0.47
N ASP A 216 18.48 20.64 0.70
CA ASP A 216 18.23 21.99 0.20
C ASP A 216 17.81 22.87 1.39
N GLY A 217 18.62 23.89 1.68
CA GLY A 217 18.46 24.73 2.86
C GLY A 217 18.86 24.07 4.20
N GLU A 218 18.56 24.77 5.29
CA GLU A 218 18.74 24.28 6.65
C GLU A 218 17.61 23.32 7.05
N PRO A 219 17.88 22.31 7.90
CA PRO A 219 16.84 21.44 8.43
C PRO A 219 15.77 22.22 9.21
N LEU A 220 14.52 21.81 9.08
CA LEU A 220 13.41 22.34 9.87
C LEU A 220 13.14 21.43 11.08
N ASP A 221 12.95 22.04 12.25
CA ASP A 221 12.48 21.33 13.44
C ASP A 221 10.95 21.24 13.43
N VAL A 222 10.44 20.01 13.30
CA VAL A 222 9.01 19.74 13.05
C VAL A 222 8.35 19.02 14.23
N ARG A 223 7.22 19.55 14.71
CA ARG A 223 6.37 18.96 15.76
C ARG A 223 5.10 18.36 15.17
N LEU A 224 4.95 17.03 15.25
CA LEU A 224 3.73 16.31 14.87
C LEU A 224 2.82 16.11 16.09
N VAL A 225 1.60 16.66 16.08
CA VAL A 225 0.69 16.61 17.24
C VAL A 225 -0.37 15.52 17.05
N GLN A 226 -0.36 14.49 17.91
CA GLN A 226 -1.34 13.40 17.86
C GLN A 226 -2.23 13.37 19.11
N ALA A 227 -3.37 14.08 19.06
CA ALA A 227 -4.28 14.20 20.21
C ALA A 227 -5.04 12.91 20.57
N ASN A 228 -4.99 11.87 19.72
CA ASN A 228 -5.66 10.58 19.94
C ASN A 228 -7.16 10.73 20.29
N ILE A 229 -7.85 11.66 19.62
CA ILE A 229 -9.29 11.88 19.81
C ILE A 229 -10.04 10.69 19.21
N ALA A 230 -10.86 10.01 20.03
CA ALA A 230 -11.63 8.85 19.58
C ALA A 230 -12.63 9.23 18.48
N GLN A 231 -12.81 8.33 17.50
CA GLN A 231 -13.52 8.62 16.26
C GLN A 231 -14.98 9.00 16.50
N GLU A 232 -15.66 8.33 17.43
CA GLU A 232 -17.04 8.59 17.85
C GLU A 232 -17.22 9.98 18.47
N MET A 233 -16.14 10.58 18.98
CA MET A 233 -16.15 11.92 19.56
C MET A 233 -15.80 13.02 18.55
N LYS A 234 -15.21 12.64 17.41
CA LYS A 234 -14.52 13.56 16.50
C LYS A 234 -15.43 14.65 15.94
N PHE A 235 -16.70 14.36 15.67
CA PHE A 235 -17.65 15.31 15.06
C PHE A 235 -18.68 15.89 16.04
N SER A 236 -18.51 15.68 17.35
CA SER A 236 -19.39 16.27 18.35
C SER A 236 -19.14 17.77 18.47
N ARG A 237 -20.17 18.59 18.22
CA ARG A 237 -20.11 20.05 18.41
C ARG A 237 -19.73 20.43 19.84
N GLU A 238 -20.24 19.68 20.82
CA GLU A 238 -20.00 19.90 22.25
C GLU A 238 -18.53 19.65 22.63
N ARG A 239 -17.80 18.84 21.85
CA ARG A 239 -16.41 18.43 22.14
C ARG A 239 -15.38 19.10 21.22
N LEU A 240 -15.82 19.86 20.21
CA LEU A 240 -14.96 20.63 19.33
C LEU A 240 -13.99 21.52 20.12
N GLU A 241 -14.50 22.27 21.11
CA GLU A 241 -13.63 23.12 21.93
C GLU A 241 -12.61 22.32 22.75
N GLY A 242 -13.00 21.15 23.27
CA GLY A 242 -12.10 20.27 24.00
C GLY A 242 -10.97 19.76 23.12
N ALA A 243 -11.30 19.31 21.90
CA ALA A 243 -10.33 18.90 20.89
C ALA A 243 -9.38 20.04 20.53
N MET A 244 -9.91 21.23 20.26
CA MET A 244 -9.10 22.40 19.91
C MET A 244 -8.16 22.80 21.06
N ARG A 245 -8.66 22.83 22.31
CA ARG A 245 -7.83 23.08 23.50
C ARG A 245 -6.73 22.02 23.67
N GLN A 246 -7.02 20.76 23.38
CA GLN A 246 -6.02 19.69 23.46
C GLN A 246 -4.92 19.90 22.42
N TYR A 247 -5.25 20.20 21.16
CA TYR A 247 -4.27 20.48 20.11
C TYR A 247 -3.40 21.70 20.43
N THR A 248 -3.99 22.80 20.88
CA THR A 248 -3.22 24.00 21.25
C THR A 248 -2.34 23.73 22.48
N ALA A 249 -2.85 23.06 23.51
CA ALA A 249 -2.07 22.70 24.69
C ALA A 249 -0.88 21.79 24.36
N MET A 250 -1.08 20.80 23.49
CA MET A 250 0.01 19.92 23.02
C MET A 250 1.02 20.67 22.16
N THR A 251 0.56 21.65 21.37
CA THR A 251 1.45 22.51 20.59
C THR A 251 2.33 23.38 21.49
N LEU A 252 1.76 23.93 22.56
CA LEU A 252 2.43 24.81 23.53
C LEU A 252 3.30 24.08 24.56
N GLN A 253 3.50 22.77 24.44
CA GLN A 253 4.40 22.03 25.33
C GLN A 253 5.86 22.52 25.20
N ALA A 254 6.67 22.22 26.21
CA ALA A 254 8.07 22.61 26.30
C ALA A 254 8.86 22.34 25.00
N GLY A 255 9.87 23.18 24.74
CA GLY A 255 10.68 23.11 23.52
C GLY A 255 9.96 23.59 22.27
N LEU A 256 8.97 24.49 22.40
CA LEU A 256 8.33 25.15 21.25
C LEU A 256 9.24 26.22 20.62
N ASP A 257 10.12 26.82 21.41
CA ASP A 257 10.99 27.92 20.95
C ASP A 257 12.03 27.46 19.91
N ASP A 258 12.26 26.16 19.80
CA ASP A 258 13.16 25.52 18.84
C ASP A 258 12.40 24.82 17.68
N ILE A 259 11.12 25.15 17.44
CA ILE A 259 10.29 24.49 16.42
C ILE A 259 9.94 25.47 15.32
N ASP A 260 10.18 25.11 14.07
CA ASP A 260 9.79 25.91 12.91
C ASP A 260 8.36 25.59 12.43
N LEU A 261 7.96 24.32 12.54
CA LEU A 261 6.71 23.83 11.95
C LEU A 261 5.94 22.89 12.87
N VAL A 262 4.65 23.14 13.04
CA VAL A 262 3.70 22.27 13.73
C VAL A 262 2.70 21.67 12.74
N VAL A 263 2.51 20.36 12.79
CA VAL A 263 1.54 19.66 11.94
C VAL A 263 0.49 18.95 12.78
N TRP A 264 -0.77 19.31 12.55
CA TRP A 264 -1.93 18.61 13.09
C TRP A 264 -2.52 17.66 12.03
N PRO A 265 -3.07 16.49 12.43
CA PRO A 265 -3.51 15.44 11.53
C PRO A 265 -4.79 15.81 10.75
N GLU A 266 -5.19 14.90 9.87
CA GLU A 266 -6.44 15.01 9.10
C GLU A 266 -7.65 15.21 10.03
N THR A 267 -8.40 16.28 9.76
CA THR A 267 -9.60 16.66 10.51
C THR A 267 -9.30 16.89 12.00
N ALA A 268 -8.13 17.45 12.34
CA ALA A 268 -7.83 17.98 13.67
C ALA A 268 -8.77 19.12 14.06
N ILE A 269 -9.23 19.90 13.08
CA ILE A 269 -10.35 20.83 13.20
C ILE A 269 -11.57 20.15 12.54
N PRO A 270 -12.44 19.48 13.31
CA PRO A 270 -13.57 18.72 12.77
C PRO A 270 -14.76 19.60 12.39
N THR A 271 -14.48 20.75 11.78
CA THR A 271 -15.45 21.73 11.30
C THR A 271 -14.83 22.57 10.18
N TYR A 272 -15.60 23.50 9.63
CA TYR A 272 -15.10 24.45 8.65
C TYR A 272 -14.12 25.42 9.29
N PHE A 273 -13.03 25.68 8.58
CA PHE A 273 -12.00 26.58 9.03
C PHE A 273 -12.50 28.00 9.36
N ASP A 274 -13.42 28.54 8.56
CA ASP A 274 -14.01 29.87 8.74
C ASP A 274 -14.79 30.02 10.06
N ARG A 275 -15.33 28.91 10.60
CA ARG A 275 -16.07 28.90 11.87
C ARG A 275 -15.17 29.04 13.09
N VAL A 276 -13.91 28.67 12.98
CA VAL A 276 -12.96 28.64 14.12
C VAL A 276 -11.88 29.70 14.00
N GLU A 277 -11.80 30.40 12.87
CA GLU A 277 -10.73 31.35 12.57
C GLU A 277 -10.59 32.44 13.64
N LYS A 278 -11.70 33.08 14.01
CA LYS A 278 -11.72 34.09 15.08
C LYS A 278 -11.31 33.53 16.45
N ALA A 279 -11.68 32.27 16.72
CA ALA A 279 -11.33 31.63 17.99
C ALA A 279 -9.84 31.26 18.08
N PHE A 280 -9.23 30.94 16.93
CA PHE A 280 -7.80 30.61 16.84
C PHE A 280 -6.90 31.82 16.64
N GLU A 281 -7.43 32.99 16.25
CA GLU A 281 -6.64 34.19 15.96
C GLU A 281 -5.60 34.52 17.04
N PRO A 282 -5.91 34.53 18.36
CA PRO A 282 -4.89 34.81 19.38
C PRO A 282 -3.79 33.75 19.44
N PHE A 283 -4.15 32.48 19.26
CA PHE A 283 -3.19 31.38 19.25
C PHE A 283 -2.30 31.45 18.01
N VAL A 284 -2.88 31.64 16.82
CA VAL A 284 -2.14 31.77 15.56
C VAL A 284 -1.20 32.97 15.62
N ALA A 285 -1.67 34.14 16.06
CA ALA A 285 -0.83 35.32 16.21
C ALA A 285 0.36 35.07 17.17
N SER A 286 0.15 34.28 18.23
CA SER A 286 1.23 33.93 19.16
C SER A 286 2.27 32.98 18.54
N MET A 287 1.88 32.16 17.56
CA MET A 287 2.79 31.26 16.83
C MET A 287 3.53 32.03 15.73
N ASP A 288 2.83 32.88 14.98
CA ASP A 288 3.42 33.78 13.98
C ASP A 288 4.48 34.70 14.63
N ALA A 289 4.21 35.24 15.82
CA ALA A 289 5.15 36.07 16.57
C ALA A 289 6.42 35.31 17.01
N ARG A 290 6.35 33.97 17.10
CA ARG A 290 7.48 33.09 17.39
C ARG A 290 8.15 32.56 16.11
N GLY A 291 7.61 32.87 14.93
CA GLY A 291 8.07 32.31 13.67
C GLY A 291 7.68 30.84 13.46
N VAL A 292 6.67 30.34 14.17
CA VAL A 292 6.23 28.93 14.09
C VAL A 292 5.03 28.80 13.16
N ASP A 293 5.18 28.04 12.08
CA ASP A 293 4.10 27.72 11.16
C ASP A 293 3.21 26.59 11.68
N ILE A 294 1.90 26.63 11.36
CA ILE A 294 0.97 25.56 11.70
C ILE A 294 0.21 25.09 10.47
N LEU A 295 0.36 23.81 10.14
CA LEU A 295 -0.48 23.11 9.18
C LEU A 295 -1.52 22.26 9.90
N SER A 296 -2.78 22.38 9.50
CA SER A 296 -3.87 21.62 10.14
C SER A 296 -4.84 21.06 9.11
N GLY A 297 -5.31 19.83 9.36
CA GLY A 297 -6.40 19.22 8.62
C GLY A 297 -7.77 19.69 9.12
N GLY A 298 -8.65 20.04 8.20
CA GLY A 298 -10.02 20.48 8.48
C GLY A 298 -10.89 20.46 7.24
N PHE A 299 -11.98 21.22 7.27
CA PHE A 299 -12.87 21.35 6.11
C PHE A 299 -12.83 22.75 5.52
N GLN A 300 -12.71 22.82 4.20
CA GLN A 300 -12.81 24.06 3.42
C GLN A 300 -14.12 24.06 2.63
N ARG A 301 -14.85 25.18 2.70
CA ARG A 301 -16.00 25.43 1.83
C ARG A 301 -15.60 26.27 0.63
N ASP A 302 -16.18 25.97 -0.54
CA ASP A 302 -16.08 26.79 -1.74
C ASP A 302 -17.44 26.76 -2.45
N GLY A 303 -18.23 27.82 -2.30
CA GLY A 303 -19.64 27.81 -2.69
C GLY A 303 -20.42 26.72 -1.95
N ASP A 304 -21.04 25.82 -2.71
CA ASP A 304 -21.80 24.67 -2.20
C ASP A 304 -20.91 23.44 -1.95
N ASP A 305 -19.66 23.45 -2.40
CA ASP A 305 -18.74 22.33 -2.27
C ASP A 305 -18.02 22.35 -0.91
N VAL A 306 -17.80 21.14 -0.37
CA VAL A 306 -17.05 20.92 0.87
C VAL A 306 -15.89 19.98 0.60
N TYR A 307 -14.68 20.44 0.94
CA TYR A 307 -13.44 19.68 0.76
C TYR A 307 -12.85 19.31 2.12
N ASN A 308 -12.34 18.09 2.20
CA ASN A 308 -11.32 17.76 3.19
C ASN A 308 -10.01 18.42 2.75
N ALA A 309 -9.42 19.21 3.64
CA ALA A 309 -8.34 20.13 3.29
C ALA A 309 -7.26 20.20 4.38
N VAL A 310 -6.05 20.53 3.95
CA VAL A 310 -4.96 20.96 4.82
C VAL A 310 -4.74 22.44 4.58
N ARG A 311 -4.67 23.23 5.65
CA ARG A 311 -4.48 24.68 5.58
C ARG A 311 -3.39 25.13 6.54
N GLN A 312 -2.55 26.05 6.09
CA GLN A 312 -1.71 26.85 6.97
C GLN A 312 -2.60 27.80 7.77
N LEU A 313 -2.53 27.76 9.10
CA LEU A 313 -3.44 28.56 9.94
C LEU A 313 -3.03 30.03 9.98
N GLY A 314 -1.73 30.30 10.07
CA GLY A 314 -1.11 31.63 10.00
C GLY A 314 -0.50 31.92 8.62
N GLY A 315 0.37 32.93 8.57
CA GLY A 315 1.14 33.28 7.37
C GLY A 315 0.30 33.51 6.11
N ASP A 316 0.75 32.94 4.98
CA ASP A 316 0.10 33.07 3.66
C ASP A 316 -1.21 32.28 3.52
N ARG A 317 -1.56 31.48 4.53
CA ARG A 317 -2.77 30.65 4.57
C ARG A 317 -2.90 29.71 3.37
N ALA A 318 -1.77 29.13 2.97
CA ALA A 318 -1.72 28.14 1.89
C ALA A 318 -2.72 27.00 2.12
N LEU A 319 -3.36 26.54 1.04
CA LEU A 319 -4.46 25.60 1.09
C LEU A 319 -4.26 24.44 0.10
N TYR A 320 -4.36 23.22 0.61
CA TYR A 320 -4.47 22.01 -0.17
C TYR A 320 -5.86 21.39 -0.01
N ARG A 321 -6.52 21.05 -1.12
CA ARG A 321 -7.81 20.34 -1.15
C ARG A 321 -7.58 18.91 -1.63
N LYS A 322 -8.14 17.93 -0.93
CA LYS A 322 -8.09 16.52 -1.33
C LYS A 322 -8.78 16.37 -2.71
N ARG A 323 -8.10 15.69 -3.63
CA ARG A 323 -8.57 15.39 -4.98
C ARG A 323 -9.29 14.05 -5.01
#